data_AF-A0AAW1VZR5-F1
#
_entry.id   AF-A0AAW1VZR5-F1
#
_cell.length_a   1.000
_cell.length_b   1.000
_cell.length_c   1.000
_cell.angle_alpha   90.00
_cell.angle_beta   90.00
_cell.angle_gamma   90.00
#
_symmetry.space_group_name_H-M   'P 1'
#
loop_
_entity.id
_entity.type
_entity.pdbx_description
1 polymer ?
#
loop_
_entity_poly.entity_id
_entity_poly.type
_entity_poly.pdbx_seq_one_letter_code
_entity_poly.pdbx_strand_id
1 'polypeptide(L)'
;MDESLQSEYLNEEDPRKLWVALEERFDNVRESLLPDLEVKWLNLRFCDYSPVLDFNSEALRIKSLMEFCQKTITDAMLIEKTLSTFPVSDLVVAKNYRIKVLNRRITRFHKLISALSVAEKHEKILVKNYNARPMGTKAVPETHYSGAPKGGLRERNLKPRDNSGCPGPYNRSAQEGSRRTRRGGGCDGRPRGNGAAGPVNPTGANVVPLKRAAPRAKNATQSKDSGNTPTCFRCGQNGH
;
A
#
# COMPACT_ATOMS: atom_id res chain seq x y z
N MET A 1 -21.62 -28.90 7.89
CA MET A 1 -20.87 -30.13 8.15
C MET A 1 -20.89 -30.94 6.88
N ASP A 2 -19.79 -31.61 6.55
CA ASP A 2 -19.71 -32.47 5.38
C ASP A 2 -20.53 -33.75 5.63
N GLU A 3 -21.58 -33.98 4.84
CA GLU A 3 -22.47 -35.15 5.00
C GLU A 3 -21.71 -36.46 4.74
N SER A 4 -20.65 -36.42 3.92
CA SER A 4 -19.82 -37.60 3.65
C SER A 4 -19.07 -38.08 4.91
N LEU A 5 -18.53 -37.13 5.69
CA LEU A 5 -17.83 -37.40 6.95
C LEU A 5 -18.73 -38.16 7.93
N GLN A 6 -19.99 -37.75 8.05
CA GLN A 6 -20.94 -38.41 8.96
C GLN A 6 -21.25 -39.84 8.52
N SER A 7 -21.36 -40.08 7.21
CA SER A 7 -21.64 -41.42 6.67
C SER A 7 -20.45 -42.39 6.80
N GLU A 8 -19.21 -41.90 6.65
CA GLU A 8 -18.00 -42.71 6.73
C GLU A 8 -17.75 -43.28 8.14
N TYR A 9 -18.11 -42.51 9.17
CA TYR A 9 -17.84 -42.87 10.56
C TYR A 9 -19.08 -43.29 11.35
N LEU A 10 -20.23 -43.47 10.69
CA LEU A 10 -21.51 -43.78 11.35
C LEU A 10 -21.48 -45.07 12.17
N ASN A 11 -20.67 -46.05 11.74
CA ASN A 11 -20.57 -47.38 12.36
C ASN A 11 -19.40 -47.53 13.33
N GLU A 12 -18.58 -46.49 13.55
CA GLU A 12 -17.44 -46.57 14.46
C GLU A 12 -17.92 -46.34 15.90
N GLU A 13 -18.11 -47.44 16.63
CA GLU A 13 -18.63 -47.41 18.01
C GLU A 13 -17.56 -47.05 19.05
N ASP A 14 -16.26 -47.23 18.74
CA ASP A 14 -15.16 -46.92 19.64
C ASP A 14 -14.72 -45.45 19.51
N PRO A 15 -14.95 -44.61 20.54
CA PRO A 15 -14.59 -43.19 20.48
C PRO A 15 -13.10 -42.94 20.28
N ARG A 16 -12.23 -43.85 20.75
CA ARG A 16 -10.78 -43.70 20.60
C ARG A 16 -10.35 -43.93 19.16
N LYS A 17 -10.88 -44.97 18.51
CA LYS A 17 -10.60 -45.24 17.09
C LYS A 17 -11.12 -44.11 16.20
N LEU A 18 -12.33 -43.63 16.49
CA LEU A 18 -12.89 -42.47 15.78
C LEU A 18 -11.98 -41.24 15.90
N TRP A 19 -11.51 -40.93 17.11
CA TRP A 19 -10.62 -39.78 17.32
C TRP A 19 -9.32 -39.90 16.54
N VAL A 20 -8.64 -41.05 16.61
CA VAL A 20 -7.39 -41.30 15.88
C VAL A 20 -7.59 -41.20 14.37
N ALA A 21 -8.68 -41.77 13.84
CA ALA A 21 -8.98 -41.72 12.41
C ALA A 21 -9.29 -40.30 11.92
N LEU A 22 -10.01 -39.50 12.73
CA LEU A 22 -10.26 -38.10 12.42
C LEU A 22 -8.97 -37.27 12.49
N GLU A 23 -8.14 -37.48 13.51
CA GLU A 23 -6.85 -36.82 13.66
C GLU A 23 -5.95 -37.09 12.45
N GLU A 24 -5.81 -38.35 12.04
CA GLU A 24 -5.04 -38.74 10.84
C GLU A 24 -5.58 -38.07 9.57
N ARG A 25 -6.91 -38.03 9.38
CA ARG A 25 -7.52 -37.38 8.22
C ARG A 25 -7.25 -35.87 8.21
N PHE A 26 -7.43 -35.18 9.33
CA PHE A 26 -7.21 -33.73 9.41
C PHE A 26 -5.73 -33.37 9.31
N ASP A 27 -4.83 -34.25 9.76
CA ASP A 27 -3.40 -34.10 9.56
C ASP A 27 -3.03 -34.20 8.07
N ASN A 28 -3.59 -35.16 7.34
CA ASN A 28 -3.42 -35.26 5.89
C ASN A 28 -3.97 -34.02 5.15
N VAL A 29 -5.13 -33.51 5.57
CA VAL A 29 -5.71 -32.26 5.02
C VAL A 29 -4.79 -31.08 5.30
N ARG A 30 -4.26 -30.99 6.52
CA ARG A 30 -3.32 -29.93 6.90
C ARG A 30 -2.06 -29.96 6.04
N GLU A 31 -1.45 -31.13 5.89
CA GLU A 31 -0.21 -31.30 5.11
C GLU A 31 -0.41 -30.98 3.63
N SER A 32 -1.53 -31.41 3.05
CA SER A 32 -1.85 -31.14 1.63
C SER A 32 -2.22 -29.67 1.37
N LEU A 33 -2.87 -29.00 2.31
CA LEU A 33 -3.29 -27.60 2.18
C LEU A 33 -2.11 -26.61 2.36
N LEU A 34 -1.12 -26.99 3.16
CA LEU A 34 -0.06 -26.09 3.61
C LEU A 34 0.78 -25.46 2.48
N PRO A 35 1.24 -26.19 1.44
CA PRO A 35 1.99 -25.61 0.33
C PRO A 35 1.21 -24.52 -0.41
N ASP A 36 -0.08 -24.75 -0.65
CA ASP A 36 -0.95 -23.79 -1.33
C ASP A 36 -1.15 -22.51 -0.51
N LEU A 37 -1.27 -22.65 0.81
CA LEU A 37 -1.36 -21.51 1.71
C LEU A 37 -0.07 -20.71 1.75
N GLU A 38 1.10 -21.36 1.73
CA GLU A 38 2.39 -20.66 1.66
C GLU A 38 2.50 -19.81 0.40
N VAL A 39 2.11 -20.35 -0.75
CA VAL A 39 2.07 -19.59 -2.00
C VAL A 39 1.09 -18.42 -1.91
N LYS A 40 -0.12 -18.64 -1.38
CA LYS A 40 -1.11 -17.57 -1.16
C LYS A 40 -0.58 -16.48 -0.23
N TRP A 41 0.08 -16.86 0.86
CA TRP A 41 0.69 -15.92 1.80
C TRP A 41 1.84 -15.13 1.18
N LEU A 42 2.70 -15.79 0.38
CA LEU A 42 3.79 -15.13 -0.33
C LEU A 42 3.27 -14.11 -1.32
N ASN A 43 2.20 -14.44 -2.05
CA ASN A 43 1.60 -13.60 -3.07
C ASN A 43 0.57 -12.58 -2.54
N LEU A 44 0.25 -12.61 -1.24
CA LEU A 44 -0.65 -11.64 -0.63
C LEU A 44 -0.03 -10.23 -0.68
N ARG A 45 -0.63 -9.32 -1.44
CA ARG A 45 -0.18 -7.93 -1.59
C ARG A 45 -1.34 -6.97 -1.37
N PHE A 46 -1.10 -5.92 -0.58
CA PHE A 46 -2.08 -4.89 -0.29
C PHE A 46 -2.52 -4.14 -1.55
N CYS A 47 -1.58 -3.84 -2.47
CA CYS A 47 -1.86 -3.13 -3.73
C CYS A 47 -2.83 -3.85 -4.68
N ASP A 48 -3.08 -5.14 -4.49
CA ASP A 48 -3.95 -5.92 -5.37
C ASP A 48 -5.45 -5.79 -5.01
N TYR A 49 -5.77 -5.09 -3.91
CA TYR A 49 -7.13 -4.91 -3.41
C TYR A 49 -7.55 -3.45 -3.53
N SER A 50 -8.78 -3.21 -4.00
CA SER A 50 -9.31 -1.85 -4.10
C SER A 50 -9.80 -1.33 -2.74
N PRO A 51 -10.68 -2.03 -2.00
CA PRO A 51 -11.01 -1.62 -0.64
C PRO A 51 -10.13 -2.30 0.41
N VAL A 52 -9.81 -1.55 1.47
CA VAL A 52 -9.02 -2.04 2.62
C VAL A 52 -9.67 -3.26 3.28
N LEU A 53 -11.01 -3.32 3.25
CA LEU A 53 -11.78 -4.40 3.87
C LEU A 53 -11.63 -5.74 3.15
N ASP A 54 -11.51 -5.75 1.82
CA ASP A 54 -11.34 -7.00 1.06
C ASP A 54 -9.94 -7.58 1.28
N PHE A 55 -8.93 -6.71 1.37
CA PHE A 55 -7.60 -7.16 1.80
C PHE A 55 -7.64 -7.74 3.22
N ASN A 56 -8.33 -7.06 4.15
CA ASN A 56 -8.42 -7.51 5.54
C ASN A 56 -9.09 -8.87 5.66
N SER A 57 -10.19 -9.12 4.95
CA SER A 57 -10.89 -10.41 4.99
C SER A 57 -10.00 -11.53 4.48
N GLU A 58 -9.30 -11.32 3.37
CA GLU A 58 -8.42 -12.33 2.78
C GLU A 58 -7.17 -12.59 3.63
N ALA A 59 -6.57 -11.54 4.19
CA ALA A 59 -5.43 -11.66 5.10
C ALA A 59 -5.80 -12.45 6.38
N LEU A 60 -6.98 -12.20 6.96
CA LEU A 60 -7.47 -12.95 8.12
C LEU A 60 -7.85 -14.38 7.78
N ARG A 61 -8.41 -14.62 6.58
CA ARG A 61 -8.70 -15.97 6.08
C ARG A 61 -7.41 -16.78 5.97
N ILE A 62 -6.38 -16.25 5.31
CA ILE A 62 -5.07 -16.90 5.18
C ILE A 62 -4.45 -17.13 6.57
N LYS A 63 -4.50 -16.13 7.46
CA LYS A 63 -4.01 -16.28 8.85
C LYS A 63 -4.66 -17.46 9.56
N SER A 64 -5.99 -17.55 9.54
CA SER A 64 -6.73 -18.62 10.21
C SER A 64 -6.44 -20.02 9.65
N LEU A 65 -6.30 -20.13 8.33
CA LEU A 65 -5.96 -21.40 7.68
C LEU A 65 -4.50 -21.80 7.95
N MET A 66 -3.59 -20.84 8.04
CA MET A 66 -2.20 -21.09 8.41
C MET A 66 -2.08 -21.53 9.87
N GLU A 67 -2.84 -20.92 10.77
CA GLU A 67 -2.92 -21.33 12.19
C GLU A 67 -3.51 -22.75 12.32
N PHE A 68 -4.54 -23.09 11.54
CA PHE A 68 -5.03 -24.47 11.40
C PHE A 68 -3.93 -25.41 10.93
N CYS A 69 -3.09 -24.96 10.00
CA CYS A 69 -1.92 -25.70 9.55
C CYS A 69 -0.70 -25.65 10.50
N GLN A 70 -0.89 -25.23 11.76
CA GLN A 70 0.16 -25.10 12.78
C GLN A 70 1.30 -24.14 12.40
N LYS A 71 1.10 -23.25 11.42
CA LYS A 71 2.02 -22.15 11.09
C LYS A 71 1.49 -20.82 11.62
N THR A 72 2.27 -20.21 12.51
CA THR A 72 1.85 -18.97 13.16
C THR A 72 2.19 -17.75 12.32
N ILE A 73 1.16 -17.06 11.82
CA ILE A 73 1.31 -15.73 11.20
C ILE A 73 1.04 -14.68 12.28
N THR A 74 2.08 -13.98 12.70
CA THR A 74 1.97 -12.95 13.74
C THR A 74 1.38 -11.64 13.20
N ASP A 75 0.82 -10.83 14.09
CA ASP A 75 0.32 -9.49 13.72
C ASP A 75 1.45 -8.62 13.12
N ALA A 76 2.70 -8.80 13.57
CA ALA A 76 3.86 -8.08 13.03
C ALA A 76 4.12 -8.44 11.57
N MET A 77 4.05 -9.73 11.22
CA MET A 77 4.22 -10.21 9.84
C MET A 77 3.13 -9.64 8.94
N LEU A 78 1.87 -9.61 9.38
CA LEU A 78 0.77 -9.00 8.64
C LEU A 78 0.96 -7.51 8.43
N ILE A 79 1.38 -6.78 9.47
CA ILE A 79 1.68 -5.35 9.39
C ILE A 79 2.80 -5.10 8.38
N GLU A 80 3.90 -5.84 8.48
CA GLU A 80 5.04 -5.70 7.57
C GLU A 80 4.67 -6.03 6.13
N LYS A 81 3.94 -7.14 5.91
CA LYS A 81 3.42 -7.55 4.59
C LYS A 81 2.54 -6.45 3.99
N THR A 82 1.62 -5.88 4.77
CA THR A 82 0.75 -4.80 4.32
C THR A 82 1.57 -3.57 3.92
N LEU A 83 2.48 -3.11 4.78
CA LEU A 83 3.27 -1.89 4.56
C LEU A 83 4.32 -2.02 3.45
N SER A 84 4.80 -3.24 3.16
CA SER A 84 5.75 -3.54 2.09
C SER A 84 5.11 -3.66 0.71
N THR A 85 3.80 -3.87 0.63
CA THR A 85 3.08 -4.11 -0.62
C THR A 85 2.12 -2.98 -0.98
N PHE A 86 2.40 -1.77 -0.48
CA PHE A 86 1.68 -0.56 -0.91
C PHE A 86 1.93 -0.25 -2.39
N PRO A 87 0.94 0.31 -3.10
CA PRO A 87 1.14 0.82 -4.44
C PRO A 87 2.18 1.96 -4.43
N VAL A 88 2.89 2.13 -5.56
CA VAL A 88 3.99 3.10 -5.69
C VAL A 88 3.51 4.55 -5.47
N SER A 89 2.26 4.86 -5.85
CA SER A 89 1.63 6.17 -5.61
C SER A 89 1.55 6.54 -4.14
N ASP A 90 1.44 5.54 -3.25
CA ASP A 90 1.10 5.74 -1.84
C ASP A 90 2.29 5.46 -0.91
N LEU A 91 3.51 5.46 -1.43
CA LEU A 91 4.73 5.20 -0.66
C LEU A 91 4.90 6.16 0.52
N VAL A 92 4.46 7.41 0.39
CA VAL A 92 4.49 8.39 1.48
C VAL A 92 3.57 7.97 2.63
N VAL A 93 2.37 7.48 2.31
CA VAL A 93 1.41 6.96 3.28
C VAL A 93 2.00 5.72 3.98
N ALA A 94 2.58 4.80 3.23
CA ALA A 94 3.24 3.62 3.77
C ALA A 94 4.38 3.98 4.75
N LYS A 95 5.21 4.98 4.41
CA LYS A 95 6.28 5.50 5.29
C LYS A 95 5.71 6.10 6.58
N ASN A 96 4.63 6.87 6.50
CA ASN A 96 3.98 7.46 7.67
C ASN A 96 3.44 6.39 8.63
N TYR A 97 2.83 5.32 8.11
CA TYR A 97 2.39 4.21 8.93
C TYR A 97 3.56 3.40 9.52
N ARG A 98 4.66 3.22 8.78
CA ARG A 98 5.89 2.63 9.34
C ARG A 98 6.39 3.40 10.56
N ILE A 99 6.43 4.74 10.51
CA ILE A 99 6.82 5.57 11.66
C ILE A 99 5.87 5.35 12.85
N LYS A 100 4.55 5.25 12.60
CA LYS A 100 3.57 4.95 13.66
C LYS A 100 3.77 3.55 14.28
N VAL A 101 4.16 2.56 13.48
CA VAL A 101 4.49 1.20 13.95
C VAL A 101 5.77 1.21 14.78
N LEU A 102 6.84 1.88 14.30
CA LEU A 102 8.12 2.01 15.01
C LEU A 102 7.95 2.71 16.37
N ASN A 103 7.11 3.75 16.41
CA ASN A 103 6.75 4.45 17.65
C ASN A 103 5.80 3.65 18.56
N ARG A 104 5.58 2.35 18.28
CA ARG A 104 4.69 1.43 19.01
C ARG A 104 3.24 1.92 19.15
N ARG A 105 2.80 2.86 18.30
CA ARG A 105 1.41 3.32 18.28
C ARG A 105 0.50 2.31 17.60
N ILE A 106 1.03 1.57 16.63
CA ILE A 106 0.33 0.50 15.91
C ILE A 106 1.11 -0.80 16.13
N THR A 107 0.57 -1.66 16.99
CA THR A 107 1.16 -2.96 17.35
C THR A 107 0.30 -4.14 16.91
N ARG A 108 -0.97 -3.89 16.58
CA ARG A 108 -1.95 -4.90 16.20
C ARG A 108 -2.42 -4.66 14.78
N PHE A 109 -2.61 -5.74 14.03
CA PHE A 109 -3.05 -5.68 12.63
C PHE A 109 -4.40 -4.94 12.49
N HIS A 110 -5.38 -5.23 13.34
CA HIS A 110 -6.68 -4.55 13.30
C HIS A 110 -6.58 -3.03 13.47
N LYS A 111 -5.61 -2.52 14.26
CA LYS A 111 -5.40 -1.06 14.43
C LYS A 111 -4.87 -0.43 13.14
N LEU A 112 -3.98 -1.13 12.42
CA LEU A 112 -3.51 -0.69 11.11
C LEU A 112 -4.67 -0.62 10.11
N ILE A 113 -5.44 -1.71 10.01
CA ILE A 113 -6.60 -1.80 9.11
C ILE A 113 -7.63 -0.71 9.41
N SER A 114 -7.95 -0.47 10.69
CA SER A 114 -8.86 0.60 11.09
C SER A 114 -8.35 1.98 10.61
N ALA A 115 -7.08 2.28 10.82
CA ALA A 115 -6.50 3.55 10.39
C ALA A 115 -6.48 3.70 8.86
N LEU A 116 -6.16 2.62 8.13
CA LEU A 116 -6.21 2.59 6.66
C LEU A 116 -7.63 2.80 6.14
N SER A 117 -8.62 2.15 6.74
CA SER A 117 -10.02 2.31 6.34
C SER A 117 -10.54 3.73 6.59
N VAL A 118 -10.13 4.39 7.68
CA VAL A 118 -10.46 5.80 7.92
C VAL A 118 -9.82 6.71 6.86
N ALA A 119 -8.54 6.48 6.54
CA ALA A 119 -7.85 7.23 5.50
C ALA A 119 -8.52 7.06 4.13
N GLU A 120 -8.89 5.84 3.75
CA GLU A 120 -9.61 5.52 2.51
C GLU A 120 -10.94 6.28 2.41
N LYS A 121 -11.72 6.33 3.50
CA LYS A 121 -12.97 7.09 3.55
C LYS A 121 -12.73 8.59 3.40
N HIS A 122 -11.72 9.14 4.08
CA HIS A 122 -11.37 10.56 3.97
C HIS A 122 -10.93 10.92 2.55
N GLU A 123 -10.14 10.08 1.90
CA GLU A 123 -9.73 10.28 0.51
C GLU A 123 -10.94 10.33 -0.44
N LYS A 124 -11.87 9.36 -0.31
CA LYS A 124 -13.11 9.35 -1.10
C LYS A 124 -13.93 10.63 -0.90
N ILE A 125 -13.97 11.18 0.31
CA ILE A 125 -14.65 12.46 0.60
C ILE A 125 -13.92 13.64 -0.04
N LEU A 126 -12.58 13.68 0.06
CA LEU A 126 -11.76 14.74 -0.53
C LEU A 126 -11.92 14.80 -2.06
N VAL A 127 -11.90 13.64 -2.73
CA VAL A 127 -12.13 13.55 -4.17
C VAL A 127 -13.54 14.04 -4.55
N LYS A 128 -14.56 13.65 -3.78
CA LYS A 128 -15.94 14.16 -3.99
C LYS A 128 -16.02 15.67 -3.83
N ASN A 129 -15.42 16.24 -2.78
CA ASN A 129 -15.41 17.68 -2.55
C ASN A 129 -14.68 18.46 -3.63
N TYR A 130 -13.55 17.93 -4.12
CA TYR A 130 -12.81 18.52 -5.23
C TYR A 130 -13.63 18.53 -6.52
N ASN A 131 -14.29 17.41 -6.85
CA ASN A 131 -15.12 17.31 -8.05
C ASN A 131 -16.44 18.09 -7.94
N ALA A 132 -16.90 18.43 -6.74
CA ALA A 132 -18.16 19.14 -6.51
C ALA A 132 -18.10 20.65 -6.81
N ARG A 133 -16.91 21.25 -7.00
CA ARG A 133 -16.78 22.68 -7.34
C ARG A 133 -15.70 22.93 -8.41
N PRO A 134 -16.00 23.68 -9.48
CA PRO A 134 -14.95 24.32 -10.27
C PRO A 134 -14.21 25.31 -9.36
N MET A 135 -12.87 25.22 -9.34
CA MET A 135 -12.02 26.17 -8.62
C MET A 135 -12.40 27.61 -9.02
N GLY A 136 -12.72 28.46 -8.03
CA GLY A 136 -12.95 29.90 -8.24
C GLY A 136 -14.37 30.44 -8.02
N THR A 137 -15.38 29.60 -7.77
CA THR A 137 -16.72 30.09 -7.43
C THR A 137 -16.90 30.21 -5.91
N LYS A 138 -16.94 31.46 -5.42
CA LYS A 138 -17.44 31.76 -4.06
C LYS A 138 -18.88 31.24 -3.98
N ALA A 139 -19.31 30.76 -2.81
CA ALA A 139 -20.73 30.50 -2.59
C ALA A 139 -21.46 31.82 -2.87
N VAL A 140 -22.34 31.83 -3.88
CA VAL A 140 -23.29 32.93 -4.04
C VAL A 140 -24.16 32.86 -2.78
N PRO A 141 -24.20 33.90 -1.94
CA PRO A 141 -25.11 33.91 -0.81
C PRO A 141 -26.53 33.74 -1.38
N GLU A 142 -27.23 32.69 -0.95
CA GLU A 142 -28.67 32.54 -1.15
C GLU A 142 -29.35 33.70 -0.41
N THR A 143 -29.48 34.84 -1.10
CA THR A 143 -30.34 35.92 -0.65
C THR A 143 -31.77 35.51 -1.01
N HIS A 144 -32.52 35.10 0.00
CA HIS A 144 -33.97 35.00 -0.07
C HIS A 144 -34.54 36.38 -0.42
N TYR A 145 -34.73 36.66 -1.70
CA TYR A 145 -35.52 37.82 -2.15
C TYR A 145 -36.99 37.51 -1.91
N SER A 146 -37.42 37.70 -0.67
CA SER A 146 -38.84 37.80 -0.34
C SER A 146 -39.30 39.22 -0.66
N GLY A 147 -40.29 39.33 -1.56
CA GLY A 147 -41.15 40.50 -1.66
C GLY A 147 -40.75 41.53 -2.70
N ALA A 148 -41.29 41.39 -3.91
CA ALA A 148 -41.61 42.57 -4.72
C ALA A 148 -42.67 43.42 -3.98
N PRO A 149 -42.62 44.75 -4.14
CA PRO A 149 -43.82 45.39 -4.66
C PRO A 149 -43.52 46.32 -5.85
N LYS A 150 -44.55 46.43 -6.67
CA LYS A 150 -44.64 47.24 -7.89
C LYS A 150 -44.46 48.73 -7.61
N GLY A 151 -43.80 49.42 -8.54
CA GLY A 151 -44.21 50.76 -8.98
C GLY A 151 -43.18 51.88 -8.86
N GLY A 152 -42.90 52.56 -9.98
CA GLY A 152 -42.45 53.96 -9.97
C GLY A 152 -41.24 54.28 -10.84
N LEU A 153 -41.48 54.48 -12.13
CA LEU A 153 -40.56 55.05 -13.12
C LEU A 153 -40.14 56.49 -12.75
N ARG A 154 -38.84 56.83 -12.79
CA ARG A 154 -38.36 58.16 -13.22
C ARG A 154 -37.01 58.05 -13.92
N GLU A 155 -37.08 58.09 -15.24
CA GLU A 155 -35.98 58.29 -16.17
C GLU A 155 -35.28 59.64 -15.91
N ARG A 156 -33.94 59.64 -15.98
CA ARG A 156 -33.19 60.83 -16.41
C ARG A 156 -32.25 60.43 -17.54
N ASN A 157 -32.63 60.89 -18.72
CA ASN A 157 -31.90 60.87 -19.97
C ASN A 157 -30.51 61.52 -19.85
N LEU A 158 -29.46 60.80 -20.25
CA LEU A 158 -28.29 61.37 -20.91
C LEU A 158 -27.99 60.53 -22.16
N LYS A 159 -27.82 61.24 -23.27
CA LYS A 159 -27.84 60.80 -24.67
C LYS A 159 -26.68 59.87 -25.09
N PRO A 160 -26.81 59.18 -26.24
CA PRO A 160 -25.98 58.03 -26.62
C PRO A 160 -24.72 58.41 -27.40
N ARG A 161 -23.67 57.58 -27.28
CA ARG A 161 -22.52 57.57 -28.20
C ARG A 161 -22.17 56.14 -28.60
N ASP A 162 -22.68 55.79 -29.76
CA ASP A 162 -22.24 54.90 -30.82
C ASP A 162 -20.79 54.37 -30.75
N ASN A 163 -20.72 53.04 -30.66
CA ASN A 163 -19.98 52.10 -31.52
C ASN A 163 -18.47 52.31 -31.76
N SER A 164 -17.63 51.44 -31.18
CA SER A 164 -16.56 50.70 -31.90
C SER A 164 -15.77 49.80 -30.93
N GLY A 165 -15.43 48.60 -31.40
CA GLY A 165 -15.09 47.43 -30.58
C GLY A 165 -13.83 47.54 -29.72
N CYS A 166 -13.81 46.76 -28.64
CA CYS A 166 -12.62 46.49 -27.84
C CYS A 166 -11.60 45.69 -28.67
N PRO A 167 -10.42 46.25 -28.99
CA PRO A 167 -9.30 45.47 -29.47
C PRO A 167 -8.60 44.85 -28.25
N GLY A 168 -8.37 43.54 -28.28
CA GLY A 168 -7.56 42.84 -27.28
C GLY A 168 -6.14 43.42 -27.17
N PRO A 169 -5.46 43.25 -26.02
CA PRO A 169 -4.20 43.93 -25.79
C PRO A 169 -3.10 43.28 -26.63
N TYR A 170 -2.43 44.14 -27.40
CA TYR A 170 -1.16 43.96 -28.13
C TYR A 170 -1.11 42.98 -29.32
N ASN A 171 -1.56 43.46 -30.49
CA ASN A 171 -0.90 43.15 -31.77
C ASN A 171 -0.64 44.48 -32.49
N ARG A 172 0.64 44.84 -32.71
CA ARG A 172 1.00 45.84 -33.72
C ARG A 172 2.36 45.52 -34.32
N SER A 173 2.32 45.19 -35.60
CA SER A 173 3.45 45.00 -36.51
C SER A 173 3.76 46.32 -37.24
N ALA A 174 5.04 46.51 -37.60
CA ALA A 174 5.57 47.34 -38.70
C ALA A 174 5.41 48.88 -38.59
N GLN A 175 6.33 49.76 -39.01
CA GLN A 175 7.65 49.72 -39.64
C GLN A 175 8.05 51.19 -39.85
N GLU A 176 9.22 51.65 -39.41
CA GLU A 176 9.79 52.92 -39.93
C GLU A 176 11.31 52.97 -39.74
N GLY A 177 12.00 53.40 -40.80
CA GLY A 177 13.39 53.05 -41.06
C GLY A 177 14.45 54.12 -40.73
N SER A 178 15.69 53.62 -40.76
CA SER A 178 16.90 54.27 -41.29
C SER A 178 17.54 55.45 -40.55
N ARG A 179 18.70 55.21 -39.87
CA ARG A 179 20.07 55.59 -40.31
C ARG A 179 21.12 55.56 -39.18
N ARG A 180 22.16 54.73 -39.38
CA ARG A 180 23.62 54.89 -39.15
C ARG A 180 24.13 55.41 -37.78
N THR A 181 24.97 54.60 -37.11
CA THR A 181 26.45 54.78 -37.08
C THR A 181 27.18 53.63 -36.34
N ARG A 182 28.44 53.46 -36.73
CA ARG A 182 29.40 52.37 -36.44
C ARG A 182 29.95 52.34 -35.00
N ARG A 183 30.25 51.12 -34.52
CA ARG A 183 31.49 50.62 -33.86
C ARG A 183 31.10 49.31 -33.13
N GLY A 184 31.74 48.15 -33.23
CA GLY A 184 32.96 47.65 -33.86
C GLY A 184 33.30 46.30 -33.17
N GLY A 185 33.75 45.29 -33.93
CA GLY A 185 34.32 43.99 -33.48
C GLY A 185 33.27 42.96 -33.05
N GLY A 186 33.08 41.78 -33.66
CA GLY A 186 34.04 40.71 -34.02
C GLY A 186 33.75 39.52 -33.07
N CYS A 187 32.92 38.54 -33.46
CA CYS A 187 33.28 37.20 -33.99
C CYS A 187 34.20 36.41 -33.00
N ASP A 188 33.97 35.18 -32.57
CA ASP A 188 33.31 33.98 -33.11
C ASP A 188 33.02 32.97 -31.98
N GLY A 189 32.13 32.00 -32.22
CA GLY A 189 32.13 30.74 -31.45
C GLY A 189 30.78 30.13 -31.06
N ARG A 190 30.04 29.60 -32.04
CA ARG A 190 28.93 28.61 -31.91
C ARG A 190 29.43 27.23 -31.40
N PRO A 191 28.58 26.19 -31.19
CA PRO A 191 27.20 26.15 -30.66
C PRO A 191 26.91 24.99 -29.66
N ARG A 192 25.69 25.04 -29.13
CA ARG A 192 24.81 24.02 -28.50
C ARG A 192 25.00 22.54 -28.91
N GLY A 193 24.64 21.64 -27.98
CA GLY A 193 24.02 20.35 -28.34
C GLY A 193 23.80 19.38 -27.17
N ASN A 194 22.55 19.22 -26.75
CA ASN A 194 22.07 18.31 -25.70
C ASN A 194 22.04 16.83 -26.13
N GLY A 195 22.12 15.90 -25.15
CA GLY A 195 21.18 14.77 -25.08
C GLY A 195 21.72 13.33 -25.11
N ALA A 196 21.54 12.65 -23.98
CA ALA A 196 20.99 11.29 -23.81
C ALA A 196 21.84 10.00 -23.96
N ALA A 197 21.53 9.08 -23.03
CA ALA A 197 21.42 7.61 -23.15
C ALA A 197 22.64 6.69 -22.85
N GLY A 198 22.53 6.00 -21.71
CA GLY A 198 22.60 4.52 -21.55
C GLY A 198 23.94 3.78 -21.72
N PRO A 199 24.39 2.95 -20.75
CA PRO A 199 25.50 2.05 -20.97
C PRO A 199 25.02 0.69 -21.51
N VAL A 200 25.62 0.27 -22.62
CA VAL A 200 25.60 -1.09 -23.16
C VAL A 200 26.97 -1.73 -22.92
N ASN A 201 26.99 -2.90 -22.29
CA ASN A 201 28.08 -3.90 -22.38
C ASN A 201 27.89 -4.71 -23.67
N PRO A 202 28.90 -5.39 -24.28
CA PRO A 202 29.74 -6.38 -23.59
C PRO A 202 31.17 -6.64 -24.18
N THR A 203 31.80 -7.71 -23.64
CA THR A 203 32.75 -8.67 -24.26
C THR A 203 34.25 -8.60 -23.95
N GLY A 204 34.80 -9.77 -23.53
CA GLY A 204 36.19 -10.22 -23.76
C GLY A 204 37.11 -10.21 -22.53
N ALA A 205 37.07 -11.22 -21.65
CA ALA A 205 37.91 -12.43 -21.66
C ALA A 205 39.40 -12.22 -21.27
N ASN A 206 39.83 -12.77 -20.11
CA ASN A 206 40.93 -13.73 -20.01
C ASN A 206 41.22 -14.21 -18.56
N VAL A 207 41.17 -15.55 -18.41
CA VAL A 207 42.14 -16.45 -17.73
C VAL A 207 42.31 -16.40 -16.19
N VAL A 208 41.76 -17.45 -15.55
CA VAL A 208 42.15 -18.10 -14.25
C VAL A 208 43.45 -18.93 -14.47
N PRO A 209 44.22 -19.48 -13.50
CA PRO A 209 43.84 -19.84 -12.10
C PRO A 209 44.96 -19.76 -11.01
N LEU A 210 44.63 -19.92 -9.71
CA LEU A 210 45.18 -20.99 -8.84
C LEU A 210 44.68 -20.96 -7.36
N LYS A 211 44.00 -22.05 -7.00
CA LYS A 211 44.20 -22.97 -5.85
C LYS A 211 44.14 -22.50 -4.37
N ARG A 212 43.25 -23.24 -3.67
CA ARG A 212 43.38 -23.94 -2.35
C ARG A 212 43.42 -23.07 -1.09
N ALA A 213 42.86 -23.46 0.06
CA ALA A 213 42.09 -24.63 0.50
C ALA A 213 41.45 -24.30 1.87
N ALA A 214 40.36 -25.00 2.22
CA ALA A 214 39.89 -25.17 3.60
C ALA A 214 40.77 -26.19 4.36
N PRO A 215 40.76 -26.17 5.70
CA PRO A 215 40.10 -27.27 6.45
C PRO A 215 39.36 -26.75 7.71
N ARG A 216 38.16 -27.23 8.07
CA ARG A 216 37.71 -28.49 8.67
C ARG A 216 37.43 -28.36 10.18
N ALA A 217 36.27 -28.89 10.55
CA ALA A 217 35.62 -28.96 11.86
C ALA A 217 36.41 -29.60 13.01
N LYS A 218 35.93 -29.34 14.24
CA LYS A 218 36.05 -30.23 15.40
C LYS A 218 34.67 -30.41 16.04
N ASN A 219 34.25 -31.67 16.18
CA ASN A 219 33.19 -32.14 17.07
C ASN A 219 33.80 -32.50 18.43
N ALA A 220 33.06 -32.28 19.53
CA ALA A 220 32.87 -33.19 20.68
C ALA A 220 31.87 -32.54 21.67
N THR A 221 30.67 -33.07 21.95
CA THR A 221 30.24 -34.24 22.77
C THR A 221 29.89 -33.87 24.23
N GLN A 222 28.57 -33.93 24.50
CA GLN A 222 27.83 -34.43 25.68
C GLN A 222 27.86 -33.78 27.09
N SER A 223 26.61 -33.68 27.58
CA SER A 223 26.06 -33.92 28.92
C SER A 223 26.50 -33.04 30.11
N LYS A 224 25.54 -32.23 30.58
CA LYS A 224 25.29 -32.05 32.01
C LYS A 224 23.79 -31.94 32.26
N ASP A 225 23.26 -33.09 32.67
CA ASP A 225 21.99 -33.25 33.37
C ASP A 225 22.04 -32.44 34.67
N SER A 226 21.06 -31.56 34.89
CA SER A 226 20.88 -30.92 36.19
C SER A 226 19.41 -30.59 36.45
N GLY A 227 18.75 -31.53 37.14
CA GLY A 227 17.77 -31.20 38.18
C GLY A 227 16.31 -31.01 37.76
N ASN A 228 15.70 -31.97 37.06
CA ASN A 228 14.24 -32.03 37.00
C ASN A 228 13.70 -32.71 38.27
N THR A 229 13.25 -31.92 39.24
CA THR A 229 12.48 -32.43 40.38
C THR A 229 11.05 -32.71 39.91
N PRO A 230 10.48 -33.92 40.12
CA PRO A 230 9.12 -34.19 39.70
C PRO A 230 8.14 -33.33 40.51
N THR A 231 7.43 -32.42 39.84
CA THR A 231 6.39 -31.59 40.44
C THR A 231 5.17 -32.46 40.75
N CYS A 232 4.66 -32.42 41.99
CA CYS A 232 3.48 -33.18 42.37
C CYS A 232 2.23 -32.63 41.64
N PHE A 233 1.58 -33.43 40.79
CA PHE A 233 0.37 -33.04 40.04
C PHE A 233 -0.85 -32.70 40.92
N ARG A 234 -0.79 -32.93 42.23
CA ARG A 234 -1.88 -32.63 43.18
C ARG A 234 -1.71 -31.30 43.90
N CYS A 235 -0.48 -30.78 44.05
CA CYS A 235 -0.21 -29.54 44.80
C CYS A 235 0.79 -28.59 44.14
N GLY A 236 1.42 -28.95 43.02
CA GLY A 236 2.27 -28.06 42.23
C GLY A 236 3.61 -27.67 42.87
N GLN A 237 4.02 -28.31 43.96
CA GLN A 237 5.32 -28.05 44.61
C GLN A 237 6.37 -29.12 44.28
N ASN A 238 7.64 -28.71 44.31
CA ASN A 238 8.81 -29.58 44.12
C ASN A 238 9.45 -29.92 45.48
N GLY A 239 9.85 -31.19 45.70
CA GLY A 239 10.77 -31.59 46.79
C GLY A 239 10.14 -32.07 48.09
N HIS A 240 9.21 -33.02 48.04
CA HIS A 240 8.56 -33.62 49.22
C HIS A 240 8.71 -35.14 49.28
#